data_AF-A0A1C7D001-F1
#
_entry.id   AF-A0A1C7D001-F1
#
_cell.length_a   1.000
_cell.length_b   1.000
_cell.length_c   1.000
_cell.angle_alpha   90.00
_cell.angle_beta   90.00
_cell.angle_gamma   90.00
#
_symmetry.space_group_name_H-M   'P 1'
#
loop_
_entity.id
_entity.type
_entity.pdbx_description
1 polymer ?
#
loop_
_entity_poly.entity_id
_entity_poly.type
_entity_poly.pdbx_seq_one_letter_code
_entity_poly.pdbx_strand_id
1 'polypeptide(L)'
;MFQQAYVGNTAWAFVCADLAMKQNPDLRKEIFYIPDNTPIQNSFNFIRPYLEANNMRLSDKSISYPLVYGAVSITEKLVKGFSPLVRLSLPFQSHTIVYINTDFYFCGAKAKRLLGFEPIYSPNEARVLSMKYYTNMDRNRETPI
;
A
#
# COMPACT_ATOMS: atom_id res chain seq x y z
N MET A 1 -1.34 -1.37 12.45
CA MET A 1 -2.56 -0.68 12.02
C MET A 1 -2.15 0.39 11.05
N PHE A 2 -2.62 0.27 9.81
CA PHE A 2 -2.22 1.14 8.71
C PHE A 2 -3.45 1.53 7.91
N GLN A 3 -3.54 2.80 7.50
CA GLN A 3 -4.61 3.27 6.64
C GLN A 3 -4.22 3.07 5.18
N GLN A 4 -4.93 2.17 4.49
CA GLN A 4 -4.76 1.95 3.05
C GLN A 4 -5.55 3.01 2.28
N ALA A 5 -4.93 3.68 1.32
CA ALA A 5 -5.60 4.63 0.45
C ALA A 5 -5.93 3.98 -0.90
N TYR A 6 -7.12 4.22 -1.41
CA TYR A 6 -7.48 3.78 -2.75
C TYR A 6 -6.70 4.58 -3.80
N VAL A 7 -6.15 3.89 -4.80
CA VAL A 7 -5.32 4.52 -5.83
C VAL A 7 -6.10 5.56 -6.65
N GLY A 8 -7.40 5.35 -6.86
CA GLY A 8 -8.25 6.34 -7.55
C GLY A 8 -8.41 7.64 -6.76
N ASN A 9 -8.53 7.55 -5.42
CA ASN A 9 -8.55 8.73 -4.55
C ASN A 9 -7.19 9.43 -4.54
N THR A 10 -6.10 8.67 -4.56
CA THR A 10 -4.73 9.22 -4.63
C THR A 10 -4.49 9.94 -5.95
N ALA A 11 -4.94 9.36 -7.07
CA ALA A 11 -4.89 10.00 -8.39
C ALA A 11 -5.68 11.32 -8.41
N TRP A 12 -6.87 11.33 -7.81
CA TRP A 12 -7.68 12.54 -7.67
C TRP A 12 -6.96 13.63 -6.86
N ALA A 13 -6.23 13.27 -5.80
CA ALA A 13 -5.45 14.23 -5.03
C ALA A 13 -4.37 14.95 -5.86
N PHE A 14 -3.76 14.29 -6.84
CA PHE A 14 -2.84 14.95 -7.76
C PHE A 14 -3.54 15.99 -8.64
N VAL A 15 -4.79 15.73 -9.07
CA VAL A 15 -5.60 16.70 -9.82
C VAL A 15 -5.94 17.90 -8.93
N CYS A 16 -6.39 17.66 -7.68
CA CYS A 16 -6.61 18.73 -6.70
C CYS A 16 -5.34 19.56 -6.47
N ALA A 17 -4.19 18.89 -6.36
CA ALA A 17 -2.91 19.56 -6.18
C ALA A 17 -2.55 20.46 -7.36
N ASP A 18 -2.70 19.99 -8.60
CA ASP A 18 -2.48 20.79 -9.81
C ASP A 18 -3.37 22.04 -9.84
N LEU A 19 -4.66 21.88 -9.57
CA LEU A 19 -5.62 22.99 -9.52
C LEU A 19 -5.28 24.01 -8.42
N ALA A 20 -4.90 23.54 -7.23
CA ALA A 20 -4.51 24.40 -6.13
C ALA A 20 -3.20 25.13 -6.40
N MET A 21 -2.20 24.46 -7.01
CA MET A 21 -0.90 25.06 -7.35
C MET A 21 -1.00 26.12 -8.45
N LYS A 22 -1.98 26.02 -9.36
CA LYS A 22 -2.27 27.07 -10.35
C LYS A 22 -2.75 28.37 -9.68
N GLN A 23 -3.48 28.25 -8.58
CA GLN A 23 -3.98 29.40 -7.80
C GLN A 23 -2.94 29.92 -6.82
N ASN A 24 -2.16 29.02 -6.22
CA ASN A 24 -1.11 29.35 -5.26
C ASN A 24 0.18 28.55 -5.57
N PRO A 25 1.12 29.12 -6.35
CA PRO A 25 2.36 28.45 -6.72
C PRO A 25 3.28 28.06 -5.55
N ASP A 26 3.14 28.68 -4.36
CA ASP A 26 3.98 28.34 -3.20
C ASP A 26 3.67 26.95 -2.64
N LEU A 27 2.49 26.39 -2.93
CA LEU A 27 2.13 25.02 -2.55
C LEU A 27 3.08 23.95 -3.13
N ARG A 28 3.89 24.28 -4.14
CA ARG A 28 4.92 23.39 -4.73
C ARG A 28 6.02 22.99 -3.74
N LYS A 29 6.22 23.76 -2.68
CA LYS A 29 7.27 23.53 -1.66
C LYS A 29 6.73 22.71 -0.47
N GLU A 30 5.45 22.37 -0.48
CA GLU A 30 4.74 21.78 0.65
C GLU A 30 4.63 20.26 0.51
N ILE A 31 4.68 19.57 1.65
CA ILE A 31 4.43 18.13 1.74
C ILE A 31 2.98 17.90 2.23
N PHE A 32 2.27 16.99 1.57
CA PHE A 32 0.89 16.64 1.88
C PHE A 32 0.74 15.14 2.12
N TYR A 33 -0.03 14.79 3.15
CA TYR A 33 -0.54 13.44 3.34
C TYR A 33 -1.95 13.36 2.79
N ILE A 34 -2.23 12.30 2.04
CA ILE A 34 -3.51 12.06 1.36
C ILE A 34 -4.15 10.78 1.92
N PRO A 35 -4.54 10.75 3.21
CA PRO A 35 -5.41 9.68 3.68
C PRO A 35 -6.79 9.82 3.03
N ASP A 36 -7.45 8.71 2.72
CA ASP A 36 -8.85 8.72 2.34
C ASP A 36 -9.75 8.25 3.50
N ASN A 37 -11.02 8.00 3.21
CA ASN A 37 -12.00 7.62 4.23
C ASN A 37 -11.94 6.11 4.58
N THR A 38 -10.94 5.37 4.10
CA THR A 38 -10.79 3.94 4.42
C THR A 38 -10.50 3.76 5.92
N PRO A 39 -11.23 2.87 6.61
CA PRO A 39 -11.01 2.63 8.03
C PRO A 39 -9.59 2.14 8.33
N ILE A 40 -9.05 2.59 9.46
CA ILE A 40 -7.79 2.05 9.99
C ILE A 40 -8.05 0.61 10.44
N GLN A 41 -7.28 -0.33 9.91
CA GLN A 41 -7.37 -1.72 10.29
C GLN A 41 -6.02 -2.43 10.21
N ASN A 42 -5.98 -3.66 10.73
CA ASN A 42 -4.82 -4.53 10.57
C ASN A 42 -4.66 -4.94 9.09
N SER A 43 -3.42 -4.91 8.58
CA SER A 43 -3.09 -5.24 7.18
C SER A 43 -3.55 -6.64 6.77
N PHE A 44 -3.46 -7.64 7.66
CA PHE A 44 -3.94 -8.99 7.41
C PHE A 44 -5.48 -9.03 7.23
N ASN A 45 -6.22 -8.28 8.06
CA ASN A 45 -7.66 -8.16 7.91
C ASN A 45 -8.06 -7.43 6.62
N PHE A 46 -7.25 -6.45 6.19
CA PHE A 46 -7.47 -5.74 4.93
C PHE A 46 -7.27 -6.64 3.70
N ILE A 47 -6.21 -7.45 3.67
CA ILE A 47 -5.90 -8.29 2.50
C ILE A 47 -6.76 -9.57 2.42
N ARG A 48 -7.26 -10.07 3.57
CA ARG A 48 -8.04 -11.31 3.67
C ARG A 48 -9.11 -11.48 2.58
N PRO A 49 -10.06 -10.55 2.36
CA PRO A 49 -11.12 -10.75 1.37
C PRO A 49 -10.58 -10.91 -0.06
N TYR A 50 -9.45 -10.30 -0.39
CA TYR A 50 -8.84 -10.40 -1.73
C TYR A 50 -8.14 -11.75 -1.93
N LEU A 51 -7.58 -12.32 -0.86
CA LEU A 51 -6.99 -13.66 -0.89
C LEU A 51 -8.08 -14.73 -1.02
N GLU A 52 -9.14 -14.61 -0.23
CA GLU A 52 -10.27 -15.54 -0.25
C GLU A 52 -10.98 -15.56 -1.60
N ALA A 53 -11.06 -14.42 -2.28
CA ALA A 53 -11.58 -14.32 -3.65
C ALA A 53 -10.76 -15.11 -4.69
N ASN A 54 -9.51 -15.48 -4.36
CA ASN A 54 -8.61 -16.28 -5.20
C ASN A 54 -8.35 -17.68 -4.60
N ASN A 55 -9.27 -18.18 -3.76
CA ASN A 55 -9.15 -19.48 -3.07
C ASN A 55 -7.88 -19.62 -2.19
N MET A 56 -7.28 -18.49 -1.78
CA MET A 56 -6.16 -18.46 -0.85
C MET A 56 -6.66 -18.13 0.56
N ARG A 57 -5.98 -18.65 1.59
CA ARG A 57 -6.31 -18.40 2.99
C ARG A 57 -5.09 -17.92 3.75
N LEU A 58 -5.27 -16.93 4.62
CA LEU A 58 -4.25 -16.54 5.59
C LEU A 58 -4.08 -17.65 6.63
N SER A 59 -2.83 -17.98 6.96
CA SER A 59 -2.54 -18.91 8.05
C SER A 59 -3.12 -18.39 9.36
N ASP A 60 -3.78 -19.27 10.11
CA ASP A 60 -4.28 -18.94 11.46
C ASP A 60 -3.15 -18.97 12.52
N LYS A 61 -1.94 -19.40 12.13
CA LYS A 61 -0.78 -19.47 13.03
C LYS A 61 -0.02 -18.14 13.02
N SER A 62 0.22 -17.60 14.21
CA SER A 62 1.12 -16.46 14.41
C SER A 62 2.56 -16.94 14.57
N ILE A 63 3.49 -16.26 13.90
CA ILE A 63 4.94 -16.46 14.08
C ILE A 63 5.49 -15.22 14.77
N SER A 64 6.37 -15.41 15.74
CA SER A 64 6.99 -14.31 16.49
C SER A 64 7.77 -13.36 15.56
N TYR A 65 7.52 -12.05 15.69
CA TYR A 65 8.13 -11.02 14.85
C TYR A 65 9.68 -11.11 14.78
N PRO A 66 10.42 -11.26 15.90
CA PRO A 66 11.88 -11.37 15.86
C PRO A 66 12.39 -12.56 15.05
N LEU A 67 11.64 -13.67 15.05
CA LEU A 67 11.99 -14.87 14.27
C LEU A 67 11.89 -14.57 12.78
N VAL A 68 10.75 -14.02 12.35
CA VAL A 68 10.52 -13.66 10.93
C VAL A 68 11.54 -12.60 10.50
N TYR A 69 11.69 -11.52 11.28
CA TYR A 69 12.63 -10.46 10.97
C TYR A 69 14.07 -10.97 10.87
N GLY A 70 14.50 -11.82 11.81
CA GLY A 70 15.82 -12.45 11.80
C GLY A 70 16.04 -13.32 10.56
N ALA A 71 15.10 -14.22 10.25
CA ALA A 71 15.18 -15.10 9.09
C ALA A 71 15.25 -14.32 7.76
N VAL A 72 14.40 -13.30 7.58
CA VAL A 72 14.41 -12.45 6.39
C VAL A 72 15.71 -11.64 6.30
N SER A 73 16.18 -11.07 7.41
CA SER A 73 17.42 -10.27 7.44
C SER A 73 18.67 -11.11 7.13
N ILE A 74 18.73 -12.35 7.62
CA ILE A 74 19.81 -13.29 7.28
C ILE A 74 19.75 -13.63 5.79
N THR A 75 18.57 -13.98 5.28
CA THR A 75 18.37 -14.29 3.86
C THR A 75 18.78 -13.13 2.96
N GLU A 76 18.39 -11.90 3.33
CA GLU A 76 18.76 -10.68 2.62
C GLU A 76 20.27 -10.46 2.59
N LYS A 77 20.97 -10.67 3.71
CA LYS A 77 22.45 -10.57 3.76
C LYS A 77 23.12 -11.63 2.90
N LEU A 78 22.64 -12.87 2.91
CA LEU A 78 23.16 -13.96 2.07
C LEU A 78 22.99 -13.61 0.59
N VAL A 79 21.78 -13.21 0.18
CA VAL A 79 21.49 -12.82 -1.21
C VAL A 79 22.38 -11.65 -1.66
N LYS A 80 22.56 -10.62 -0.82
CA LYS A 80 23.48 -9.51 -1.13
C LYS A 80 24.93 -9.98 -1.25
N GLY A 81 25.36 -10.92 -0.42
CA GLY A 81 26.70 -11.51 -0.47
C GLY A 81 26.95 -12.35 -1.74
N PHE A 82 25.94 -13.05 -2.25
CA PHE A 82 26.02 -13.83 -3.49
C PHE A 82 25.66 -13.03 -4.75
N SER A 83 25.05 -11.85 -4.60
CA SER A 83 24.69 -10.94 -5.69
C SER A 83 25.80 -10.63 -6.70
N PRO A 84 27.10 -10.52 -6.34
CA PRO A 84 28.16 -10.33 -7.33
C PRO A 84 28.40 -11.56 -8.22
N LEU A 85 27.98 -12.76 -7.79
CA LEU A 85 28.19 -14.02 -8.50
C LEU A 85 26.93 -14.49 -9.23
N VAL A 86 25.73 -14.21 -8.68
CA VAL A 86 24.44 -14.65 -9.22
C VAL A 86 23.41 -13.54 -9.06
N ARG A 87 22.63 -13.27 -10.12
CA ARG A 87 21.48 -12.35 -10.03
C ARG A 87 20.36 -13.02 -9.25
N LEU A 88 20.29 -12.73 -7.96
CA LEU A 88 19.23 -13.19 -7.05
C LEU A 88 18.34 -12.00 -6.68
N SER A 89 17.04 -12.11 -6.94
CA SER A 89 16.04 -11.12 -6.51
C SER A 89 15.20 -11.70 -5.38
N LEU A 90 15.16 -11.03 -4.23
CA LEU A 90 14.23 -11.37 -3.16
C LEU A 90 12.88 -10.69 -3.39
N PRO A 91 11.75 -11.42 -3.29
CA PRO A 91 10.42 -10.84 -3.46
C PRO A 91 10.02 -9.91 -2.30
N PHE A 92 10.69 -9.99 -1.15
CA PHE A 92 10.45 -9.14 0.02
C PHE A 92 11.75 -8.89 0.77
N GLN A 93 11.82 -7.76 1.49
CA GLN A 93 12.99 -7.33 2.25
C GLN A 93 12.65 -7.18 3.73
N SER A 94 13.68 -7.12 4.59
CA SER A 94 13.49 -6.95 6.04
C SER A 94 12.69 -5.70 6.41
N HIS A 95 12.84 -4.61 5.65
CA HIS A 95 12.09 -3.37 5.85
C HIS A 95 10.57 -3.53 5.62
N THR A 96 10.15 -4.46 4.75
CA THR A 96 8.73 -4.76 4.51
C THR A 96 8.09 -5.35 5.77
N ILE A 97 8.84 -6.18 6.50
CA ILE A 97 8.39 -6.78 7.76
C ILE A 97 8.21 -5.69 8.83
N VAL A 98 9.18 -4.77 8.94
CA VAL A 98 9.08 -3.62 9.85
C VAL A 98 7.84 -2.78 9.50
N TYR A 99 7.68 -2.43 8.23
CA TYR A 99 6.59 -1.59 7.74
C TYR A 99 5.20 -2.18 8.06
N ILE A 100 4.97 -3.47 7.75
CA ILE A 100 3.67 -4.12 7.98
C ILE A 100 3.33 -4.22 9.48
N ASN A 101 4.35 -4.26 10.35
CA ASN A 101 4.20 -4.35 11.80
C ASN A 101 4.30 -2.99 12.51
N THR A 102 4.41 -1.88 11.76
CA THR A 102 4.45 -0.53 12.34
C THR A 102 3.08 0.14 12.20
N ASP A 103 2.66 0.84 13.25
CA ASP A 103 1.44 1.64 13.22
C ASP A 103 1.72 3.02 12.61
N PHE A 104 1.00 3.36 11.55
CA PHE A 104 1.11 4.67 10.91
C PHE A 104 -0.21 5.42 10.95
N TYR A 105 -0.13 6.68 11.31
CA TYR A 105 -1.27 7.61 11.36
C TYR A 105 -0.97 8.80 10.48
N PHE A 106 -1.89 9.12 9.57
CA PHE A 106 -1.76 10.24 8.65
C PHE A 106 -2.88 11.25 8.87
N CYS A 107 -2.55 12.53 8.81
CA CYS A 107 -3.52 13.62 8.94
C CYS A 107 -3.70 14.32 7.59
N GLY A 108 -4.90 14.20 7.01
CA GLY A 108 -5.27 14.80 5.73
C GLY A 108 -5.76 16.25 5.83
N ALA A 109 -5.80 16.84 7.04
CA ALA A 109 -6.38 18.18 7.24
C ALA A 109 -5.70 19.26 6.38
N LYS A 110 -4.38 19.16 6.19
CA LYS A 110 -3.63 20.07 5.32
C LYS A 110 -4.05 19.95 3.86
N ALA A 111 -4.22 18.73 3.35
CA ALA A 111 -4.64 18.47 1.98
C ALA A 111 -6.08 18.96 1.74
N LYS A 112 -6.99 18.69 2.68
CA LYS A 112 -8.36 19.21 2.63
C LYS A 112 -8.41 20.74 2.60
N ARG A 113 -7.65 21.40 3.48
CA ARG A 113 -7.64 22.86 3.59
C ARG A 113 -6.98 23.56 2.40
N LEU A 114 -5.81 23.10 1.97
CA LEU A 114 -4.98 23.82 0.99
C LEU A 114 -5.16 23.31 -0.44
N LEU A 115 -5.51 22.04 -0.62
CA LEU A 115 -5.74 21.45 -1.95
C LEU A 115 -7.23 21.32 -2.29
N GLY A 116 -8.13 21.51 -1.31
CA GLY A 116 -9.55 21.20 -1.48
C GLY A 116 -9.82 19.71 -1.68
N PHE A 117 -8.86 18.85 -1.28
CA PHE A 117 -8.97 17.42 -1.50
C PHE A 117 -10.08 16.80 -0.62
N GLU A 118 -10.97 16.06 -1.25
CA GLU A 118 -11.91 15.14 -0.63
C GLU A 118 -11.94 13.84 -1.48
N PRO A 119 -11.93 12.65 -0.86
CA PRO A 119 -12.00 11.39 -1.59
C PRO A 119 -13.28 11.30 -2.45
N ILE A 120 -13.12 10.89 -3.71
CA ILE A 120 -14.24 10.72 -4.65
C ILE A 120 -14.83 9.30 -4.65
N TYR A 121 -14.10 8.33 -4.11
CA TYR A 121 -14.57 6.97 -3.89
C TYR A 121 -14.71 6.71 -2.39
N SER A 122 -15.88 6.24 -1.99
CA SER A 122 -16.10 5.69 -0.66
C SER A 122 -15.31 4.40 -0.44
N PRO A 123 -15.06 3.99 0.82
CA PRO A 123 -14.36 2.73 1.11
C PRO A 123 -15.03 1.50 0.49
N ASN A 124 -16.37 1.48 0.41
CA ASN A 124 -17.10 0.38 -0.19
C ASN A 124 -16.92 0.33 -1.72
N GLU A 125 -16.99 1.47 -2.40
CA GLU A 125 -16.75 1.56 -3.84
C GLU A 125 -15.30 1.16 -4.17
N ALA A 126 -14.34 1.70 -3.42
CA ALA A 126 -12.93 1.35 -3.55
C ALA A 126 -12.71 -0.16 -3.40
N ARG A 127 -13.34 -0.80 -2.40
CA ARG A 127 -13.29 -2.26 -2.20
C ARG A 127 -13.90 -3.03 -3.37
N VAL A 128 -15.07 -2.63 -3.86
CA VAL A 128 -15.74 -3.30 -5.00
C VAL A 128 -14.90 -3.19 -6.28
N LEU A 129 -14.36 -2.01 -6.57
CA LEU A 129 -13.50 -1.78 -7.74
C LEU A 129 -12.19 -2.56 -7.63
N SER A 130 -11.56 -2.54 -6.45
CA SER A 130 -10.34 -3.31 -6.19
C SER A 130 -10.60 -4.81 -6.31
N MET A 131 -11.72 -5.30 -5.79
CA MET A 131 -12.06 -6.73 -5.88
C MET A 131 -12.18 -7.19 -7.33
N LYS A 132 -12.82 -6.41 -8.20
CA LYS A 132 -12.89 -6.71 -9.65
C LYS A 132 -11.51 -6.90 -10.26
N TYR A 133 -10.52 -6.12 -9.84
CA TYR A 133 -9.14 -6.29 -10.31
C TYR A 133 -8.53 -7.59 -9.77
N TYR A 134 -8.58 -7.80 -8.44
CA TYR A 134 -7.93 -8.93 -7.79
C TYR A 134 -8.54 -10.29 -8.14
N THR A 135 -9.83 -10.38 -8.46
CA THR A 135 -10.47 -11.62 -8.94
C THR A 135 -10.11 -11.96 -10.39
N ASN A 136 -9.70 -10.96 -11.19
CA ASN A 136 -9.32 -11.17 -12.59
C ASN A 136 -7.79 -11.25 -12.78
N MET A 137 -7.00 -11.22 -11.71
CA MET A 137 -5.54 -11.21 -11.79
C MET A 137 -4.97 -12.45 -12.49
N ASP A 138 -5.56 -13.63 -12.31
CA ASP A 138 -5.07 -14.85 -12.97
C ASP A 138 -5.29 -14.82 -14.49
N ARG A 139 -6.36 -14.16 -14.97
CA ARG A 139 -6.58 -13.97 -16.43
C ARG A 139 -5.61 -12.98 -17.06
N ASN A 140 -5.14 -11.99 -16.30
CA ASN A 140 -4.23 -10.95 -16.81
C ASN A 140 -2.74 -11.37 -16.78
N ARG A 141 -2.39 -12.46 -16.11
CA ARG A 141 -1.03 -13.02 -16.12
C ARG A 141 -0.68 -13.74 -17.43
N GLU A 142 -1.67 -14.10 -18.23
CA GLU A 142 -1.50 -14.79 -19.52
C GLU A 142 -1.24 -13.84 -20.70
N THR A 143 -1.35 -12.53 -20.51
CA THR A 143 -0.99 -11.52 -21.50
C THR A 143 0.34 -10.86 -21.13
N PRO A 144 1.45 -11.15 -21.83
CA PRO A 144 2.68 -10.40 -21.67
C PRO A 144 2.45 -8.95 -22.11
N ILE A 145 2.91 -8.00 -21.30
CA ILE A 145 3.11 -6.60 -21.70
C ILE A 145 4.43 -6.52 -22.45
#